data_AF-A0A660KR88-F1
#
_entry.id   AF-A0A660KR88-F1
#
_cell.length_a   1.000
_cell.length_b   1.000
_cell.length_c   1.000
_cell.angle_alpha   90.00
_cell.angle_beta   90.00
_cell.angle_gamma   90.00
#
_symmetry.space_group_name_H-M   'P 1'
#
loop_
_entity.id
_entity.type
_entity.pdbx_description
1 polymer ?
#
loop_
_entity_poly.entity_id
_entity_poly.type
_entity_poly.pdbx_seq_one_letter_code
_entity_poly.pdbx_strand_id
1 'polypeptide(L)'
;MADVKRYPQEVEQQSSSGAEPQRQLRGALIAEIEENIMQDPPNLQEGTQVGSMMYHDNDAYSKSMGKERHGRVRGYGLGITPSSLPGHGSSQPIASASTPEDAQELTALRLEVAELRRQREDDAQERAALRAEIAELRPLFENFRRQ
;
A
#
# COMPACT_ATOMS: atom_id res chain seq x y z
N MET A 1 16.62 48.41 -10.11
CA MET A 1 15.73 48.26 -8.94
C MET A 1 15.17 46.85 -9.00
N ALA A 2 15.63 45.97 -8.12
CA ALA A 2 15.23 44.57 -8.08
C ALA A 2 14.28 44.37 -6.90
N ASP A 3 13.03 44.01 -7.18
CA ASP A 3 12.04 43.68 -6.16
C ASP A 3 12.32 42.28 -5.60
N VAL A 4 12.90 42.26 -4.41
CA VAL A 4 13.07 41.05 -3.60
C VAL A 4 11.72 40.69 -3.00
N LYS A 5 11.03 39.71 -3.60
CA LYS A 5 9.83 39.09 -3.02
C LYS A 5 10.24 38.31 -1.76
N ARG A 6 10.00 38.93 -0.60
CA ARG A 6 10.07 38.30 0.72
C ARG A 6 8.84 37.40 0.89
N TYR A 7 9.03 36.08 0.85
CA TYR A 7 8.01 35.11 1.25
C TYR A 7 7.93 35.05 2.79
N PRO A 8 6.74 35.11 3.41
CA PRO A 8 6.61 34.75 4.81
C PRO A 8 6.67 33.22 4.97
N GLN A 9 7.57 32.79 5.85
CA GLN A 9 7.71 31.44 6.34
C GLN A 9 6.72 31.28 7.50
N GLU A 10 5.55 30.69 7.24
CA GLU A 10 4.64 30.29 8.32
C GLU A 10 5.05 28.91 8.84
N VAL A 11 5.57 28.95 10.06
CA VAL A 11 6.11 27.84 10.81
C VAL A 11 4.97 26.95 11.28
N GLU A 12 5.15 25.65 11.03
CA GLU A 12 4.45 24.51 11.62
C GLU A 12 4.05 24.76 13.08
N GLN A 13 2.75 24.75 13.37
CA GLN A 13 2.21 24.23 14.63
C GLN A 13 0.85 23.61 14.37
N GLN A 14 0.83 22.41 13.77
CA GLN A 14 -0.34 21.54 13.83
C GLN A 14 -0.19 20.61 15.04
N SER A 15 -0.85 21.03 16.12
CA SER A 15 -1.05 20.28 17.35
C SER A 15 -1.64 18.88 17.09
N SER A 16 -0.80 17.85 17.07
CA SER A 16 -1.22 16.45 17.00
C SER A 16 -1.38 15.85 18.39
N SER A 17 -2.37 16.31 19.17
CA SER A 17 -2.61 15.82 20.54
C SER A 17 -3.36 14.47 20.63
N GLY A 18 -3.76 13.88 19.50
CA GLY A 18 -4.59 12.67 19.46
C GLY A 18 -3.89 11.33 19.20
N ALA A 19 -2.61 11.34 18.80
CA ALA A 19 -1.92 10.12 18.32
C ALA A 19 -1.05 9.41 19.36
N GLU A 20 -0.63 10.12 20.42
CA GLU A 20 0.23 9.61 21.49
C GLU A 20 -0.37 8.43 22.29
N PRO A 21 -1.62 8.50 22.80
CA PRO A 21 -2.14 7.43 23.66
C PRO A 21 -2.37 6.10 22.92
N GLN A 22 -2.72 6.15 21.63
CA GLN A 22 -2.93 4.93 20.84
C GLN A 22 -1.62 4.21 20.52
N ARG A 23 -0.53 4.97 20.28
CA ARG A 23 0.81 4.42 20.08
C ARG A 23 1.33 3.73 21.34
N GLN A 24 1.07 4.32 22.52
CA GLN A 24 1.47 3.75 23.80
C GLN A 24 0.71 2.44 24.10
N LEU A 25 -0.61 2.41 23.88
CA LEU A 25 -1.42 1.19 24.04
C LEU A 25 -0.98 0.07 23.07
N ARG A 26 -0.67 0.43 21.82
CA ARG A 26 -0.14 -0.52 20.83
C ARG A 26 1.22 -1.06 21.24
N GLY A 27 2.12 -0.22 21.75
CA GLY A 27 3.43 -0.62 22.23
C GLY A 27 3.36 -1.58 23.41
N ALA A 28 2.49 -1.30 24.39
CA ALA A 28 2.27 -2.15 25.55
C ALA A 28 1.76 -3.55 25.16
N LEU A 29 0.80 -3.61 24.23
CA LEU A 29 0.27 -4.88 23.73
C LEU A 29 1.34 -5.73 23.03
N ILE A 30 2.24 -5.12 22.26
CA ILE A 30 3.33 -5.83 21.59
C ILE A 30 4.31 -6.41 22.62
N ALA A 31 4.69 -5.62 23.63
CA ALA A 31 5.58 -6.08 24.69
C ALA A 31 4.97 -7.26 25.46
N GLU A 32 3.66 -7.23 25.73
CA GLU A 32 2.94 -8.32 26.38
C GLU A 32 2.93 -9.61 25.53
N ILE A 33 2.82 -9.50 24.20
CA ILE A 33 2.93 -10.65 23.30
C ILE A 33 4.35 -11.24 23.35
N GLU A 34 5.37 -10.39 23.25
CA GLU A 34 6.78 -10.82 23.26
C GLU A 34 7.11 -11.56 24.56
N GLU A 35 6.66 -11.05 25.70
CA GLU A 35 6.83 -11.70 27.00
C GLU A 35 6.14 -13.07 27.04
N ASN A 36 4.90 -13.16 26.56
CA ASN A 36 4.14 -14.41 26.56
C ASN A 36 4.71 -15.47 25.58
N ILE A 37 5.42 -15.06 24.53
CA ILE A 37 6.12 -15.98 23.61
C ILE A 37 7.40 -16.52 24.25
N MET A 38 8.08 -15.74 25.10
CA MET A 38 9.29 -16.16 25.81
C MET A 38 9.01 -17.12 26.99
N GLN A 39 7.76 -17.22 27.43
CA GLN A 39 7.32 -18.19 28.43
C GLN A 39 7.16 -19.58 27.80
N ASP A 40 7.45 -20.65 28.56
CA ASP A 40 7.38 -22.04 28.09
C ASP A 40 6.05 -22.35 27.37
N PRO A 41 6.07 -23.14 26.27
CA PRO A 41 4.88 -23.35 25.47
C PRO A 41 3.76 -24.00 26.30
N PRO A 42 2.54 -23.43 26.33
CA PRO A 42 1.40 -24.08 26.96
C PRO A 42 1.13 -25.41 26.25
N ASN A 43 0.64 -26.41 26.97
CA ASN A 43 0.32 -27.73 26.42
C ASN A 43 -0.65 -27.59 25.22
N LEU A 44 -0.13 -27.66 23.99
CA LEU A 44 -0.82 -27.33 22.73
C LEU A 44 -1.82 -28.41 22.27
N GLN A 45 -2.41 -29.15 23.20
CA GLN A 45 -3.26 -30.30 22.86
C GLN A 45 -4.66 -29.90 22.34
N GLU A 46 -5.10 -28.66 22.53
CA GLU A 46 -6.39 -28.16 22.04
C GLU A 46 -6.19 -26.89 21.19
N GLY A 47 -6.66 -26.92 19.95
CA GLY A 47 -6.58 -25.80 19.02
C GLY A 47 -7.61 -25.90 17.91
N THR A 48 -8.05 -24.77 17.40
CA THR A 48 -8.98 -24.68 16.27
C THR A 48 -8.18 -24.59 14.97
N GLN A 49 -8.36 -25.57 14.08
CA GLN A 49 -7.74 -25.55 12.76
C GLN A 49 -8.50 -24.57 11.84
N VAL A 50 -7.82 -23.56 11.32
CA VAL A 50 -8.34 -22.66 10.30
C VAL A 50 -7.46 -22.76 9.06
N GLY A 51 -7.92 -23.53 8.07
CA GLY A 51 -7.14 -23.85 6.87
C GLY A 51 -5.90 -24.69 7.20
N SER A 52 -4.72 -24.19 6.82
CA SER A 52 -3.42 -24.84 7.11
C SER A 52 -2.79 -24.40 8.44
N MET A 53 -3.42 -23.47 9.17
CA MET A 53 -2.87 -22.89 10.40
C MET A 53 -3.64 -23.37 11.62
N MET A 54 -2.90 -23.79 12.65
CA MET A 54 -3.46 -24.22 13.94
C MET A 54 -3.37 -23.05 14.92
N TYR A 55 -4.53 -22.58 15.39
CA TYR A 55 -4.61 -21.56 16.43
C TYR A 55 -4.96 -22.22 17.75
N HIS A 56 -4.21 -21.93 18.80
CA HIS A 56 -4.48 -22.47 20.12
C HIS A 56 -5.17 -21.43 20.99
N ASP A 57 -6.23 -21.84 21.68
CA ASP A 57 -7.04 -20.98 22.54
C ASP A 57 -6.24 -20.25 23.63
N ASN A 58 -5.03 -20.74 23.95
CA ASN A 58 -4.13 -20.23 25.00
C ASN A 58 -2.75 -19.79 24.48
N ASP A 59 -2.58 -19.57 23.18
CA ASP A 59 -1.32 -19.04 22.66
C ASP A 59 -1.05 -17.60 23.12
N ALA A 60 0.20 -17.14 22.94
CA ALA A 60 0.63 -15.81 23.38
C ALA A 60 -0.21 -14.67 22.76
N TYR A 61 -0.69 -14.88 21.53
CA TYR A 61 -1.59 -13.96 20.87
C TYR A 61 -2.97 -13.95 21.53
N SER A 62 -3.58 -15.12 21.79
CA SER A 62 -4.90 -15.22 22.42
C SER A 62 -4.93 -14.67 23.84
N LYS A 63 -3.80 -14.70 24.57
CA LYS A 63 -3.68 -14.10 25.90
C LYS A 63 -3.79 -12.57 25.89
N SER A 64 -3.01 -11.91 25.03
CA SER A 64 -2.94 -10.44 24.97
C SER A 64 -4.10 -9.84 24.17
N MET A 65 -4.51 -10.53 23.10
CA MET A 65 -5.49 -10.03 22.13
C MET A 65 -6.88 -10.64 22.32
N GLY A 66 -7.00 -11.74 23.06
CA GLY A 66 -8.23 -12.52 23.23
C GLY A 66 -8.40 -13.60 22.14
N LYS A 67 -9.19 -14.63 22.46
CA LYS A 67 -9.47 -15.79 21.58
C LYS A 67 -9.84 -15.37 20.15
N GLU A 68 -9.23 -16.04 19.18
CA GLU A 68 -9.58 -15.89 17.77
C GLU A 68 -10.97 -16.46 17.47
N ARG A 69 -11.69 -15.85 16.52
CA ARG A 69 -13.02 -16.31 16.07
C ARG A 69 -12.97 -16.56 14.58
N HIS A 70 -13.49 -17.72 14.14
CA HIS A 70 -13.54 -18.08 12.73
C HIS A 70 -14.23 -16.97 11.89
N GLY A 71 -13.59 -16.57 10.79
CA GLY A 71 -14.07 -15.48 9.91
C GLY A 71 -13.71 -14.05 10.36
N ARG A 72 -13.00 -13.88 11.48
CA ARG A 72 -12.51 -12.58 11.96
C ARG A 72 -10.99 -12.50 11.83
N VAL A 73 -10.52 -12.16 10.63
CA VAL A 73 -9.08 -11.93 10.39
C VAL A 73 -8.67 -10.62 11.06
N ARG A 74 -7.76 -10.67 12.05
CA ARG A 74 -7.10 -9.48 12.60
C ARG A 74 -6.06 -9.01 11.58
N GLY A 75 -6.48 -8.22 10.59
CA GLY A 75 -5.56 -7.65 9.61
C GLY A 75 -4.66 -6.59 10.25
N TYR A 76 -3.34 -6.77 10.15
CA TYR A 76 -2.39 -5.66 10.33
C TYR A 76 -2.36 -4.85 9.04
N GLY A 77 -3.20 -3.82 8.92
CA GLY A 77 -3.27 -2.98 7.72
C GLY A 77 -4.51 -2.10 7.69
N LEU A 78 -4.47 -1.00 6.93
CA LEU A 78 -5.47 0.07 6.78
C LEU A 78 -6.86 -0.39 6.26
N GLY A 79 -7.46 -1.40 6.87
CA GLY A 79 -8.86 -1.78 6.67
C GLY A 79 -9.73 -1.25 7.81
N ILE A 80 -11.05 -1.17 7.59
CA ILE A 80 -12.01 -0.78 8.63
C ILE A 80 -11.72 -1.53 9.94
N THR A 81 -11.32 -0.79 10.97
CA THR A 81 -11.12 -1.33 12.31
C THR A 81 -12.39 -2.10 12.69
N PRO A 82 -12.33 -3.42 12.94
CA PRO A 82 -13.52 -4.14 13.35
C PRO A 82 -13.93 -3.63 14.73
N SER A 83 -14.98 -2.81 14.79
CA SER A 83 -15.53 -2.34 16.04
C SER A 83 -16.15 -3.52 16.77
N SER A 84 -15.85 -3.65 18.06
CA SER A 84 -16.40 -4.69 18.93
C SER A 84 -17.83 -4.33 19.38
N LEU A 85 -18.68 -3.79 18.50
CA LEU A 85 -20.07 -3.55 18.85
C LEU A 85 -20.85 -4.86 18.69
N PRO A 86 -21.48 -5.38 19.76
CA PRO A 86 -22.42 -6.46 19.65
C PRO A 86 -23.71 -5.91 19.03
N GLY A 87 -24.04 -6.41 17.84
CA GLY A 87 -25.26 -6.04 17.12
C GLY A 87 -25.03 -4.93 16.13
N HIS A 88 -24.83 -5.31 14.87
CA HIS A 88 -25.64 -4.90 13.72
C HIS A 88 -24.97 -5.52 12.49
N GLY A 89 -25.52 -6.66 12.05
CA GLY A 89 -25.30 -7.15 10.70
C GLY A 89 -25.94 -6.15 9.74
N SER A 90 -25.17 -5.14 9.35
CA SER A 90 -25.52 -4.25 8.26
C SER A 90 -24.29 -4.20 7.37
N SER A 91 -24.22 -5.13 6.42
CA SER A 91 -23.40 -4.98 5.23
C SER A 91 -23.97 -3.82 4.41
N GLN A 92 -23.85 -2.61 4.93
CA GLN A 92 -23.91 -1.42 4.11
C GLN A 92 -22.59 -1.43 3.35
N PRO A 93 -22.57 -1.57 2.02
CA PRO A 93 -21.41 -1.08 1.31
C PRO A 93 -21.30 0.39 1.70
N ILE A 94 -20.20 0.77 2.34
CA ILE A 94 -19.82 2.17 2.37
C ILE A 94 -19.61 2.48 0.90
N ALA A 95 -20.65 2.99 0.23
CA ALA A 95 -20.50 3.68 -1.01
C ALA A 95 -19.58 4.84 -0.67
N SER A 96 -18.28 4.65 -0.89
CA SER A 96 -17.34 5.74 -1.05
C SER A 96 -17.96 6.60 -2.14
N ALA A 97 -18.65 7.67 -1.74
CA ALA A 97 -19.31 8.58 -2.64
C ALA A 97 -18.19 9.20 -3.48
N SER A 98 -17.95 8.63 -4.66
CA SER A 98 -17.06 9.20 -5.66
C SER A 98 -17.59 10.60 -5.91
N THR A 99 -16.81 11.60 -5.50
CA THR A 99 -17.18 12.98 -5.74
C THR A 99 -17.17 13.23 -7.26
N PRO A 100 -17.94 14.20 -7.76
CA PRO A 100 -17.87 14.56 -9.18
C PRO A 100 -16.44 14.96 -9.61
N GLU A 101 -15.63 15.44 -8.67
CA GLU A 101 -14.20 15.76 -8.86
C GLU A 101 -13.38 14.50 -9.15
N ASP A 102 -13.55 13.42 -8.36
CA ASP A 102 -12.88 12.14 -8.59
C ASP A 102 -13.20 11.56 -10.00
N ALA A 103 -14.44 11.73 -10.47
CA ALA A 103 -14.86 11.26 -11.78
C ALA A 103 -14.23 12.07 -12.92
N GLN A 104 -14.03 13.38 -12.72
CA GLN A 104 -13.33 14.24 -13.66
C GLN A 104 -11.84 13.92 -13.70
N GLU A 105 -11.20 13.76 -12.55
CA GLU A 105 -9.79 13.36 -12.45
C GLU A 105 -9.53 12.01 -13.12
N LEU A 106 -10.39 11.02 -12.88
CA LEU A 106 -10.28 9.71 -13.53
C LEU A 106 -10.42 9.82 -15.06
N THR A 107 -11.26 10.72 -15.54
CA THR A 107 -11.43 10.97 -16.98
C THR A 107 -10.20 11.64 -17.58
N ALA A 108 -9.65 12.66 -16.90
CA ALA A 108 -8.42 13.33 -17.31
C ALA A 108 -7.24 12.36 -17.35
N LEU A 109 -7.08 11.54 -16.32
CA LEU A 109 -6.01 10.54 -16.25
C LEU A 109 -6.13 9.49 -17.37
N ARG A 110 -7.36 9.06 -17.72
CA ARG A 110 -7.59 8.14 -18.84
C ARG A 110 -7.15 8.74 -20.18
N LEU A 111 -7.40 10.03 -20.39
CA LEU A 111 -6.96 10.73 -21.60
C LEU A 111 -5.43 10.86 -21.64
N GLU A 112 -4.80 11.21 -20.51
CA GLU A 112 -3.35 11.28 -20.41
C GLU A 112 -2.68 9.93 -20.68
N VAL A 113 -3.22 8.84 -20.13
CA VAL A 113 -2.73 7.48 -20.41
C VAL A 113 -2.87 7.11 -21.89
N ALA A 114 -3.96 7.52 -22.54
CA ALA A 114 -4.14 7.28 -23.97
C ALA A 114 -3.10 8.04 -24.81
N GLU A 115 -2.82 9.29 -24.45
CA GLU A 115 -1.84 10.12 -25.15
C GLU A 115 -0.41 9.60 -24.94
N LEU A 116 -0.04 9.27 -23.71
CA LEU A 116 1.27 8.67 -23.41
C LEU A 116 1.48 7.37 -24.17
N ARG A 117 0.44 6.56 -24.34
CA ARG A 117 0.52 5.33 -25.16
C ARG A 117 0.78 5.64 -26.63
N ARG A 118 0.09 6.64 -27.18
CA ARG A 118 0.30 7.09 -28.56
C ARG A 118 1.73 7.60 -28.76
N GLN A 119 2.20 8.46 -27.86
CA GLN A 119 3.56 8.98 -27.90
C GLN A 119 4.61 7.85 -27.85
N ARG A 120 4.43 6.86 -26.97
CA ARG A 120 5.36 5.72 -26.90
C ARG A 120 5.36 4.87 -28.16
N GLU A 121 4.24 4.75 -28.85
CA GLU A 121 4.15 4.05 -30.13
C GLU A 121 4.88 4.83 -31.23
N ASP A 122 4.65 6.14 -31.32
CA ASP A 122 5.32 7.03 -32.27
C ASP A 122 6.85 6.99 -32.05
N ASP A 123 7.30 7.13 -30.80
CA ASP A 123 8.72 7.02 -30.41
C ASP A 123 9.29 5.63 -30.77
N ALA A 124 8.51 4.56 -30.57
CA ALA A 124 8.94 3.21 -30.90
C ALA A 124 9.11 3.03 -32.42
N GLN A 125 8.22 3.62 -33.22
CA GLN A 125 8.29 3.61 -34.68
C GLN A 125 9.49 4.40 -35.18
N GLU A 126 9.74 5.60 -34.65
CA GLU A 126 10.91 6.41 -34.99
C GLU A 126 12.21 5.65 -34.66
N ARG A 127 12.29 5.06 -33.47
CA ARG A 127 13.44 4.24 -33.06
C ARG A 127 13.62 3.00 -33.94
N ALA A 128 12.52 2.38 -34.37
CA ALA A 128 12.58 1.24 -35.28
C ALA A 128 13.09 1.67 -36.68
N ALA A 129 12.64 2.81 -37.20
CA ALA A 129 13.09 3.36 -38.47
C ALA A 129 14.58 3.70 -38.44
N LEU A 130 15.05 4.42 -37.41
CA LEU A 130 16.47 4.72 -37.23
C LEU A 130 17.31 3.44 -37.09
N ARG A 131 16.79 2.44 -36.38
CA ARG A 131 17.49 1.15 -36.23
C ARG A 131 17.61 0.41 -37.57
N ALA A 132 16.59 0.48 -38.42
CA ALA A 132 16.63 -0.09 -39.77
C ALA A 132 17.67 0.65 -40.63
N GLU A 133 17.69 1.99 -40.61
CA GLU A 133 18.68 2.79 -41.33
C GLU A 133 20.12 2.45 -40.89
N ILE A 134 20.37 2.35 -39.58
CA ILE A 134 21.67 1.94 -39.04
C ILE A 134 22.04 0.53 -39.52
N ALA A 135 21.07 -0.39 -39.64
CA ALA A 135 21.32 -1.74 -40.11
C ALA A 135 21.76 -1.76 -41.59
N GLU A 136 21.17 -0.91 -42.42
CA GLU A 136 21.53 -0.75 -43.85
C GLU A 136 22.92 -0.11 -44.04
N LEU A 137 23.27 0.88 -43.21
CA LEU A 137 24.55 1.57 -43.31
C LEU A 137 25.74 0.72 -42.82
N ARG A 138 25.52 -0.15 -41.83
CA ARG A 138 26.56 -0.98 -41.22
C ARG A 138 27.39 -1.80 -42.22
N PRO A 139 26.82 -2.55 -43.18
CA PRO A 139 27.61 -3.30 -44.16
C PRO A 139 28.42 -2.41 -45.11
N LEU A 140 27.92 -1.21 -45.44
CA LEU A 140 28.65 -0.26 -46.30
C LEU A 140 29.93 0.24 -45.61
N PHE A 141 29.83 0.60 -44.33
CA PHE A 141 31.00 0.98 -43.53
C PHE A 141 31.99 -0.18 -43.35
N GLU A 142 31.52 -1.40 -43.12
CA GLU A 142 32.39 -2.58 -43.00
C GLU A 142 33.12 -2.94 -44.31
N ASN A 143 32.51 -2.65 -45.45
CA ASN A 143 33.17 -2.83 -46.75
C ASN A 143 34.19 -1.72 -47.01
N PHE A 144 33.88 -0.47 -46.68
CA PHE A 144 34.82 0.64 -46.79
C PHE A 144 36.05 0.47 -45.89
N ARG A 145 35.86 -0.02 -44.65
CA ARG A 145 36.96 -0.30 -43.70
C ARG A 145 37.92 -1.41 -44.17
N ARG A 146 37.49 -2.27 -45.09
CA ARG A 146 38.28 -3.40 -45.61
C ARG A 146 39.13 -3.06 -46.85
N GLN A 147 38.94 -1.88 -47.43
CA GLN A 147 39.79 -1.34 -48.50
C GLN A 147 40.93 -0.53 -47.91
#